data_AF-A0A349UK22-F1
#
_entry.id   AF-A0A349UK22-F1
#
_cell.length_a   1.000
_cell.length_b   1.000
_cell.length_c   1.000
_cell.angle_alpha   90.00
_cell.angle_beta   90.00
_cell.angle_gamma   90.00
#
_symmetry.space_group_name_H-M   'P 1'
#
loop_
_entity.id
_entity.type
_entity.pdbx_description
1 polymer ?
#
loop_
_entity_poly.entity_id
_entity_poly.type
_entity_poly.pdbx_seq_one_letter_code
_entity_poly.pdbx_strand_id
1 'polypeptide(L)'
;SDTSVPVTESFDWVHGVVTMGSALESETTSATLGAEGVRTFDLMSNLQFLAIPIGKYIQNHLDFGAAVKSPPKMFNTNYFLKSKDGKYLNGMLDKSVWVKWAELRTHGDVQAIKGPCGYIPKYEDIKKLFQQVLKKDYTEAQYLEQFQIRTPELLAKIARIEKIYRGEADTPKIVLDTLAAQRERLETLRKA
;
A
#
# COMPACT_ATOMS: atom_id res chain seq x y z
N SER A 1 -2.25 10.37 4.88
CA SER A 1 -3.49 10.11 5.65
C SER A 1 -4.74 9.91 4.78
N ASP A 2 -4.64 9.93 3.45
CA ASP A 2 -5.79 10.15 2.54
C ASP A 2 -5.64 9.41 1.19
N THR A 3 -4.70 8.46 1.08
CA THR A 3 -4.34 7.86 -0.22
C THR A 3 -4.64 6.36 -0.24
N SER A 4 -3.91 5.57 0.55
CA SER A 4 -4.05 4.10 0.57
C SER A 4 -5.19 3.63 1.46
N VAL A 5 -5.85 2.55 1.08
CA VAL A 5 -6.85 1.83 1.89
C VAL A 5 -6.18 1.13 3.10
N PRO A 6 -6.95 0.65 4.11
CA PRO A 6 -6.37 0.09 5.33
C PRO A 6 -5.42 -1.10 5.12
N VAL A 7 -5.74 -1.96 4.17
CA VAL A 7 -4.89 -3.10 3.79
C VAL A 7 -5.05 -3.44 2.30
N THR A 8 -3.94 -3.76 1.64
CA THR A 8 -3.91 -4.23 0.25
C THR A 8 -2.83 -5.28 0.10
N GLU A 9 -3.13 -6.38 -0.59
CA GLU A 9 -2.17 -7.40 -1.03
C GLU A 9 -1.66 -7.06 -2.43
N SER A 10 -0.35 -7.22 -2.69
CA SER A 10 0.22 -7.00 -4.03
C SER A 10 -0.26 -8.06 -5.04
N PHE A 11 -0.13 -7.78 -6.34
CA PHE A 11 -0.43 -8.78 -7.38
C PHE A 11 0.57 -9.92 -7.39
N ASP A 12 1.83 -9.58 -7.18
CA ASP A 12 2.98 -10.47 -7.12
C ASP A 12 4.12 -9.78 -6.34
N TRP A 13 5.29 -10.43 -6.28
CA TRP A 13 6.47 -9.91 -5.61
C TRP A 13 6.99 -8.61 -6.23
N VAL A 14 7.06 -8.52 -7.57
CA VAL A 14 7.58 -7.33 -8.28
C VAL A 14 6.67 -6.14 -8.01
N HIS A 15 5.35 -6.34 -8.12
CA HIS A 15 4.35 -5.32 -7.83
C HIS A 15 4.45 -4.84 -6.38
N GLY A 16 4.63 -5.76 -5.41
CA GLY A 16 4.81 -5.41 -4.00
C GLY A 16 6.10 -4.63 -3.74
N VAL A 17 7.24 -5.11 -4.25
CA VAL A 17 8.52 -4.42 -4.14
C VAL A 17 8.41 -3.02 -4.68
N VAL A 18 7.89 -2.84 -5.91
CA VAL A 18 7.85 -1.53 -6.55
C VAL A 18 6.81 -0.58 -5.93
N THR A 19 5.57 -1.04 -5.75
CA THR A 19 4.45 -0.13 -5.45
C THR A 19 4.15 0.01 -3.96
N MET A 20 4.65 -0.90 -3.12
CA MET A 20 4.42 -0.87 -1.67
C MET A 20 5.70 -0.51 -0.92
N GLY A 21 6.82 -1.21 -1.20
CA GLY A 21 8.09 -0.92 -0.55
C GLY A 21 8.79 0.29 -1.18
N SER A 22 9.04 0.21 -2.48
CA SER A 22 9.81 1.24 -3.21
C SER A 22 9.04 2.51 -3.47
N ALA A 23 7.72 2.51 -3.30
CA ALA A 23 6.89 3.70 -3.44
C ALA A 23 6.31 4.15 -2.09
N LEU A 24 6.94 3.76 -0.98
CA LEU A 24 6.45 4.11 0.36
C LEU A 24 6.63 5.62 0.61
N GLU A 25 5.55 6.25 1.06
CA GLU A 25 5.54 7.63 1.54
C GLU A 25 4.93 7.63 2.95
N SER A 26 5.51 8.40 3.86
CA SER A 26 4.98 8.69 5.18
C SER A 26 4.69 10.18 5.31
N GLU A 27 3.77 10.56 6.20
CA GLU A 27 3.41 11.97 6.43
C GLU A 27 4.08 12.43 7.74
N THR A 28 4.72 13.60 7.73
CA THR A 28 5.32 14.18 8.94
C THR A 28 4.25 14.39 10.01
N THR A 29 4.56 13.94 11.23
CA THR A 29 3.69 14.15 12.40
C THR A 29 4.09 15.43 13.13
N SER A 30 3.17 15.94 13.96
CA SER A 30 3.40 17.08 14.87
C SER A 30 4.60 16.90 15.82
N ALA A 31 5.04 15.65 16.03
CA ALA A 31 6.21 15.33 16.85
C ALA A 31 7.56 15.50 16.12
N THR A 32 7.54 15.74 14.81
CA THR A 32 8.74 15.95 13.99
C THR A 32 8.96 17.45 13.85
N LEU A 33 10.13 17.98 14.19
CA LEU A 33 10.49 19.40 13.96
C LEU A 33 10.37 19.70 12.44
N GLY A 34 9.26 20.30 12.01
CA GLY A 34 8.95 20.57 10.60
C GLY A 34 7.48 20.98 10.39
N ALA A 35 7.11 21.24 9.13
CA ALA A 35 5.71 21.49 8.76
C ALA A 35 4.90 20.18 8.81
N GLU A 36 3.74 20.21 9.47
CA GLU A 36 2.79 19.09 9.48
C GLU A 36 2.23 18.82 8.08
N GLY A 37 2.00 17.55 7.75
CA GLY A 37 1.33 17.17 6.50
C GLY A 37 2.24 17.05 5.27
N VAL A 38 3.56 17.16 5.44
CA VAL A 38 4.52 16.96 4.35
C VAL A 38 4.71 15.46 4.13
N ARG A 39 4.46 14.99 2.91
CA ARG A 39 4.74 13.61 2.51
C ARG A 39 6.22 13.45 2.22
N THR A 40 6.85 12.49 2.89
CA THR A 40 8.26 12.15 2.75
C THR A 40 8.37 10.76 2.13
N PHE A 41 9.14 10.66 1.05
CA PHE A 41 9.51 9.39 0.44
C PHE A 41 10.45 8.61 1.37
N ASP A 42 10.15 7.33 1.60
CA ASP A 42 10.95 6.50 2.51
C ASP A 42 10.96 5.04 2.03
N LEU A 43 11.79 4.77 1.01
CA LEU A 43 12.03 3.45 0.42
C LEU A 43 12.13 2.33 1.48
N MET A 44 11.19 1.38 1.49
CA MET A 44 11.16 0.24 2.41
C MET A 44 11.30 0.62 3.91
N SER A 45 10.96 1.86 4.29
CA SER A 45 11.26 2.42 5.62
C SER A 45 12.73 2.34 6.02
N ASN A 46 13.62 2.40 5.03
CA ASN A 46 15.04 2.15 5.18
C ASN A 46 15.92 3.16 4.44
N LEU A 47 15.34 4.23 3.88
CA LEU A 47 16.04 5.15 2.97
C LEU A 47 17.27 5.79 3.62
N GLN A 48 17.16 6.22 4.88
CA GLN A 48 18.26 6.86 5.62
C GLN A 48 19.39 5.91 6.01
N PHE A 49 19.19 4.60 5.87
CA PHE A 49 20.14 3.57 6.28
C PHE A 49 20.76 2.84 5.08
N LEU A 50 20.51 3.31 3.86
CA LEU A 50 21.07 2.70 2.66
C LEU A 50 22.58 2.93 2.56
N ALA A 51 23.35 1.83 2.49
CA ALA A 51 24.78 1.84 2.21
C ALA A 51 25.12 1.63 0.72
N ILE A 52 24.10 1.49 -0.13
CA ILE A 52 24.21 1.25 -1.57
C ILE A 52 23.23 2.16 -2.33
N PRO A 53 23.47 2.41 -3.64
CA PRO A 53 22.53 3.14 -4.48
C PRO A 53 21.11 2.55 -4.45
N ILE A 54 20.10 3.43 -4.56
CA ILE A 54 18.68 3.07 -4.45
C ILE A 54 18.31 2.02 -5.51
N GLY A 55 18.72 2.22 -6.76
CA GLY A 55 18.41 1.29 -7.84
C GLY A 55 19.00 -0.10 -7.60
N LYS A 56 20.26 -0.18 -7.13
CA LYS A 56 20.86 -1.45 -6.70
C LYS A 56 20.13 -2.10 -5.53
N TYR A 57 19.68 -1.33 -4.55
CA TYR A 57 18.90 -1.84 -3.41
C TYR A 57 17.57 -2.47 -3.86
N ILE A 58 16.87 -1.80 -4.78
CA ILE A 58 15.63 -2.32 -5.37
C ILE A 58 15.93 -3.57 -6.18
N GLN A 59 16.98 -3.56 -7.02
CA GLN A 59 17.36 -4.72 -7.81
C GLN A 59 17.64 -5.95 -6.94
N ASN A 60 18.31 -5.79 -5.80
CA ASN A 60 18.55 -6.90 -4.87
C ASN A 60 17.24 -7.53 -4.35
N HIS A 61 16.18 -6.73 -4.11
CA HIS A 61 14.87 -7.27 -3.72
C HIS A 61 14.19 -8.00 -4.87
N LEU A 62 14.32 -7.50 -6.10
CA LEU A 62 13.79 -8.16 -7.29
C LEU A 62 14.49 -9.50 -7.55
N ASP A 63 15.82 -9.52 -7.45
CA ASP A 63 16.66 -10.73 -7.60
C ASP A 63 16.30 -11.77 -6.54
N PHE A 64 16.08 -11.36 -5.29
CA PHE A 64 15.61 -12.24 -4.23
C PHE A 64 14.29 -12.93 -4.60
N GLY A 65 13.30 -12.17 -5.07
CA GLY A 65 12.02 -12.73 -5.46
C GLY A 65 12.12 -13.73 -6.62
N ALA A 66 13.01 -13.46 -7.58
CA ALA A 66 13.27 -14.36 -8.70
C ALA A 66 13.98 -15.67 -8.27
N ALA A 67 14.79 -15.62 -7.20
CA ALA A 67 15.52 -16.78 -6.69
C ALA A 67 14.67 -17.68 -5.77
N VAL A 68 13.54 -17.19 -5.25
CA VAL A 68 12.69 -17.93 -4.31
C VAL A 68 11.55 -18.61 -5.06
N LYS A 69 11.41 -19.94 -4.88
CA LYS A 69 10.35 -20.75 -5.54
C LYS A 69 8.93 -20.25 -5.25
N SER A 70 8.68 -19.75 -4.04
CA SER A 70 7.39 -19.23 -3.60
C SER A 70 7.64 -17.96 -2.79
N PRO A 71 7.82 -16.79 -3.43
CA PRO A 71 8.08 -15.54 -2.72
C PRO A 71 6.91 -15.20 -1.80
N PRO A 72 7.16 -14.61 -0.62
CA PRO A 72 6.10 -14.29 0.31
C PRO A 72 5.19 -13.20 -0.27
N LYS A 73 3.91 -13.25 0.08
CA LYS A 73 2.96 -12.20 -0.29
C LYS A 73 3.33 -10.89 0.38
N MET A 74 3.20 -9.78 -0.33
CA MET A 74 3.45 -8.45 0.22
C MET A 74 2.13 -7.73 0.48
N PHE A 75 2.09 -7.02 1.61
CA PHE A 75 0.93 -6.26 2.03
C PHE A 75 1.33 -4.82 2.34
N ASN A 76 0.52 -3.87 1.92
CA ASN A 76 0.60 -2.47 2.34
C ASN A 76 -0.54 -2.17 3.30
N THR A 77 -0.25 -1.50 4.40
CA THR A 77 -1.25 -1.11 5.40
C THR A 77 -1.27 0.40 5.62
N ASN A 78 -2.46 0.97 5.84
CA ASN A 78 -2.62 2.36 6.25
C ASN A 78 -3.55 2.47 7.46
N TYR A 79 -2.95 2.48 8.65
CA TYR A 79 -3.70 2.65 9.91
C TYR A 79 -4.11 4.10 10.19
N PHE A 80 -3.48 5.06 9.49
CA PHE A 80 -3.65 6.50 9.71
C PHE A 80 -4.57 7.15 8.68
N LEU A 81 -5.41 6.35 8.02
CA LEU A 81 -6.42 6.84 7.08
C LEU A 81 -7.43 7.71 7.81
N LYS A 82 -7.71 8.90 7.26
CA LYS A 82 -8.65 9.88 7.80
C LYS A 82 -9.82 10.13 6.83
N SER A 83 -10.96 10.49 7.39
CA SER A 83 -12.10 11.04 6.66
C SER A 83 -11.81 12.46 6.18
N LYS A 84 -12.70 13.02 5.35
CA LYS A 84 -12.63 14.42 4.91
C LYS A 84 -12.68 15.41 6.08
N ASP A 85 -13.30 15.04 7.18
CA ASP A 85 -13.40 15.84 8.41
C ASP A 85 -12.18 15.65 9.33
N GLY A 86 -11.14 14.95 8.88
CA GLY A 86 -9.90 14.74 9.63
C GLY A 86 -9.97 13.67 10.72
N LYS A 87 -11.08 12.94 10.84
CA LYS A 87 -11.24 11.84 11.82
C LYS A 87 -10.58 10.57 11.31
N TYR A 88 -9.89 9.84 12.19
CA TYR A 88 -9.36 8.52 11.82
C TYR A 88 -10.48 7.54 11.49
N LEU A 89 -10.32 6.83 10.37
CA LEU A 89 -11.25 5.79 9.94
C LEU A 89 -10.98 4.45 10.63
N ASN A 90 -9.78 4.25 11.19
CA ASN A 90 -9.42 3.05 11.94
C ASN A 90 -9.39 3.33 13.44
N GLY A 91 -9.83 2.36 14.23
CA GLY A 91 -9.49 2.28 15.65
C GLY A 91 -8.06 1.78 15.87
N MET A 92 -7.49 2.05 17.06
CA MET A 92 -6.12 1.65 17.41
C MET A 92 -5.88 0.14 17.32
N LEU A 93 -6.90 -0.66 17.61
CA LEU A 93 -6.83 -2.13 17.61
C LEU A 93 -7.25 -2.76 16.27
N ASP A 94 -7.81 -1.98 15.34
CA ASP A 94 -8.30 -2.48 14.05
C ASP A 94 -7.16 -3.11 13.21
N LYS A 95 -5.90 -2.72 13.48
CA LYS A 95 -4.70 -3.36 12.90
C LYS A 95 -4.66 -4.89 13.08
N SER A 96 -5.23 -5.42 14.16
CA SER A 96 -5.30 -6.86 14.41
C SER A 96 -6.16 -7.59 13.37
N VAL A 97 -7.24 -6.95 12.91
CA VAL A 97 -8.11 -7.49 11.85
C VAL A 97 -7.38 -7.50 10.51
N TRP A 98 -6.65 -6.43 10.19
CA TRP A 98 -5.89 -6.33 8.95
C TRP A 98 -4.78 -7.38 8.87
N VAL A 99 -4.05 -7.59 9.97
CA VAL A 99 -3.05 -8.67 10.07
C VAL A 99 -3.71 -10.04 9.97
N LYS A 100 -4.86 -10.26 10.62
CA LYS A 100 -5.59 -11.53 10.52
C LYS A 100 -6.06 -11.82 9.09
N TRP A 101 -6.50 -10.79 8.36
CA TRP A 101 -6.84 -10.96 6.94
C TRP A 101 -5.61 -11.33 6.10
N ALA A 102 -4.46 -10.70 6.33
CA ALA A 102 -3.22 -11.02 5.63
C ALA A 102 -2.75 -12.47 5.88
N GLU A 103 -2.90 -12.97 7.11
CA GLU A 103 -2.67 -14.37 7.46
C GLU A 103 -3.57 -15.31 6.64
N LEU A 104 -4.89 -15.09 6.65
CA LEU A 104 -5.84 -15.91 5.90
C LEU A 104 -5.57 -15.87 4.39
N ARG A 105 -5.19 -14.70 3.85
CA ARG A 105 -4.77 -14.57 2.44
C ARG A 105 -3.49 -15.34 2.15
N THR A 106 -2.57 -15.43 3.09
CA THR A 106 -1.32 -16.20 2.96
C THR A 106 -1.59 -17.70 2.90
N HIS A 107 -2.55 -18.21 3.66
CA HIS A 107 -2.96 -19.63 3.62
C HIS A 107 -3.96 -19.97 2.51
N GLY A 108 -4.57 -18.97 1.87
CA GLY A 108 -5.60 -19.17 0.85
C GLY A 108 -7.01 -19.41 1.39
N ASP A 109 -7.23 -19.11 2.67
CA ASP A 109 -8.49 -19.36 3.40
C ASP A 109 -9.63 -18.40 3.01
N VAL A 110 -9.29 -17.25 2.44
CA VAL A 110 -10.26 -16.23 2.00
C VAL A 110 -9.93 -15.72 0.61
N GLN A 111 -10.96 -15.30 -0.12
CA GLN A 111 -10.84 -14.67 -1.42
C GLN A 111 -10.58 -13.16 -1.28
N ALA A 112 -10.32 -12.48 -2.40
CA ALA A 112 -10.11 -11.03 -2.41
C ALA A 112 -10.69 -10.39 -3.68
N ILE A 113 -10.95 -9.09 -3.62
CA ILE A 113 -11.41 -8.30 -4.76
C ILE A 113 -10.18 -7.73 -5.45
N LYS A 114 -10.04 -7.98 -6.76
CA LYS A 114 -8.97 -7.40 -7.57
C LYS A 114 -9.28 -5.94 -7.88
N GLY A 115 -8.50 -5.02 -7.34
CA GLY A 115 -8.57 -3.58 -7.62
C GLY A 115 -7.43 -3.11 -8.53
N PRO A 116 -7.29 -1.80 -8.79
CA PRO A 116 -6.22 -1.26 -9.63
C PRO A 116 -4.84 -1.27 -8.94
N CYS A 117 -4.80 -1.28 -7.61
CA CYS A 117 -3.58 -1.19 -6.79
C CYS A 117 -3.20 -2.49 -6.08
N GLY A 118 -3.85 -3.61 -6.39
CA GLY A 118 -3.67 -4.89 -5.71
C GLY A 118 -5.01 -5.53 -5.38
N TYR A 119 -5.00 -6.46 -4.43
CA TYR A 119 -6.21 -7.08 -3.90
C TYR A 119 -6.62 -6.47 -2.57
N ILE A 120 -7.93 -6.24 -2.42
CA ILE A 120 -8.55 -5.77 -1.17
C ILE A 120 -9.48 -6.87 -0.61
N PRO A 121 -9.72 -6.90 0.70
CA PRO A 121 -10.65 -7.85 1.28
C PRO A 121 -12.08 -7.68 0.76
N LYS A 122 -12.91 -8.72 0.87
CA LYS A 122 -14.37 -8.60 0.72
C LYS A 122 -15.00 -8.07 2.00
N TYR A 123 -16.12 -7.36 1.89
CA TYR A 123 -16.83 -6.82 3.06
C TYR A 123 -17.22 -7.91 4.05
N GLU A 124 -17.75 -9.03 3.55
CA GLU A 124 -18.26 -10.14 4.37
C GLU A 124 -17.15 -10.76 5.23
N ASP A 125 -15.96 -10.90 4.67
CA ASP A 125 -14.78 -11.42 5.37
C ASP A 125 -14.35 -10.46 6.47
N ILE A 126 -14.27 -9.15 6.19
CA ILE A 126 -13.88 -8.15 7.19
C ILE A 126 -14.91 -8.03 8.30
N LYS A 127 -16.20 -8.00 7.97
CA LYS A 127 -17.29 -7.97 8.96
C LYS A 127 -17.16 -9.14 9.94
N LYS A 128 -16.95 -10.35 9.40
CA LYS A 128 -16.75 -11.56 10.21
C LYS A 128 -15.49 -11.44 11.08
N LEU A 129 -14.38 -10.94 10.53
CA LEU A 129 -13.12 -10.79 11.28
C LEU A 129 -13.22 -9.75 12.41
N PHE A 130 -13.86 -8.61 12.18
CA PHE A 130 -14.11 -7.62 13.23
C PHE A 130 -14.91 -8.22 14.40
N GLN A 131 -15.94 -9.00 14.09
CA GLN A 131 -16.71 -9.68 15.12
C GLN A 131 -15.89 -10.76 15.84
N GLN A 132 -15.05 -11.52 15.14
CA GLN A 132 -14.27 -12.60 15.73
C GLN A 132 -13.13 -12.09 16.61
N VAL A 133 -12.35 -11.14 16.09
CA VAL A 133 -11.10 -10.64 16.70
C VAL A 133 -11.38 -9.57 17.75
N LEU A 134 -12.31 -8.65 17.49
CA LEU A 134 -12.53 -7.46 18.33
C LEU A 134 -13.89 -7.41 19.00
N LYS A 135 -14.80 -8.37 18.72
CA LYS A 135 -16.19 -8.36 19.22
C LYS A 135 -16.92 -7.04 18.88
N LYS A 136 -16.60 -6.47 17.71
CA LYS A 136 -17.05 -5.16 17.24
C LYS A 136 -17.86 -5.32 15.97
N ASP A 137 -18.99 -4.61 15.88
CA ASP A 137 -19.74 -4.50 14.64
C ASP A 137 -18.99 -3.65 13.60
N TYR A 138 -19.07 -4.07 12.34
CA TYR A 138 -18.39 -3.42 11.24
C TYR A 138 -19.36 -3.27 10.07
N THR A 139 -19.72 -2.02 9.80
CA THR A 139 -20.78 -1.67 8.88
C THR A 139 -20.27 -1.57 7.45
N GLU A 140 -21.17 -1.76 6.48
CA GLU A 140 -20.84 -1.60 5.07
C GLU A 140 -20.42 -0.14 4.76
N ALA A 141 -21.02 0.84 5.43
CA ALA A 141 -20.62 2.24 5.30
C ALA A 141 -19.15 2.46 5.70
N GLN A 142 -18.69 1.86 6.81
CA GLN A 142 -17.29 1.92 7.22
C GLN A 142 -16.37 1.27 6.17
N TYR A 143 -16.79 0.13 5.63
CA TYR A 143 -16.05 -0.57 4.58
C TYR A 143 -15.91 0.29 3.32
N LEU A 144 -17.02 0.83 2.81
CA LEU A 144 -17.02 1.67 1.61
C LEU A 144 -16.15 2.92 1.81
N GLU A 145 -16.22 3.57 2.98
CA GLU A 145 -15.41 4.75 3.25
C GLU A 145 -13.91 4.44 3.35
N GLN A 146 -13.56 3.33 3.99
CA GLN A 146 -12.18 2.88 4.17
C GLN A 146 -11.56 2.41 2.84
N PHE A 147 -12.28 1.57 2.10
CA PHE A 147 -11.78 0.87 0.91
C PHE A 147 -12.10 1.55 -0.43
N GLN A 148 -12.71 2.74 -0.42
CA GLN A 148 -12.86 3.54 -1.64
C GLN A 148 -11.50 3.81 -2.30
N ILE A 149 -11.47 3.71 -3.64
CA ILE A 149 -10.27 3.97 -4.42
C ILE A 149 -10.16 5.48 -4.67
N ARG A 150 -9.14 6.08 -4.07
CA ARG A 150 -8.86 7.51 -4.11
C ARG A 150 -7.99 7.84 -5.32
N THR A 151 -8.58 7.73 -6.50
CA THR A 151 -7.86 7.78 -7.79
C THR A 151 -7.01 9.04 -7.97
N PRO A 152 -7.50 10.26 -7.69
CA PRO A 152 -6.68 11.48 -7.80
C PRO A 152 -5.42 11.43 -6.93
N GLU A 153 -5.56 11.01 -5.67
CA GLU A 153 -4.47 10.94 -4.69
C GLU A 153 -3.45 9.85 -5.06
N LEU A 154 -3.94 8.71 -5.55
CA LEU A 154 -3.09 7.60 -6.03
C LEU A 154 -2.30 8.00 -7.29
N LEU A 155 -2.93 8.68 -8.26
CA LEU A 155 -2.25 9.17 -9.46
C LEU A 155 -1.21 10.25 -9.11
N ALA A 156 -1.53 11.14 -8.17
CA ALA A 156 -0.59 12.14 -7.67
C ALA A 156 0.61 11.50 -6.97
N LYS A 157 0.38 10.44 -6.17
CA LYS A 157 1.45 9.63 -5.57
C LYS A 157 2.35 9.02 -6.64
N ILE A 158 1.79 8.34 -7.63
CA ILE A 158 2.59 7.73 -8.71
C ILE A 158 3.43 8.79 -9.43
N ALA A 159 2.87 9.96 -9.72
CA ALA A 159 3.62 11.05 -10.36
C ALA A 159 4.82 11.54 -9.52
N ARG A 160 4.65 11.68 -8.20
CA ARG A 160 5.77 12.05 -7.30
C ARG A 160 6.86 10.97 -7.29
N ILE A 161 6.46 9.70 -7.16
CA ILE A 161 7.39 8.57 -7.11
C ILE A 161 8.12 8.39 -8.45
N GLU A 162 7.44 8.48 -9.58
CA GLU A 162 8.07 8.44 -10.90
C GLU A 162 9.07 9.58 -11.09
N LYS A 163 8.76 10.80 -10.61
CA LYS A 163 9.69 11.93 -10.68
C LYS A 163 10.99 11.64 -9.93
N ILE A 164 10.91 11.04 -8.74
CA ILE A 164 12.07 10.63 -7.95
C ILE A 164 12.90 9.63 -8.76
N TYR A 165 12.28 8.53 -9.20
CA TYR A 165 13.00 7.46 -9.89
C TYR A 165 13.55 7.84 -11.27
N ARG A 166 12.97 8.83 -11.95
CA ARG A 166 13.56 9.38 -13.18
C ARG A 166 14.80 10.24 -12.91
N GLY A 167 14.96 10.75 -11.69
CA GLY A 167 16.16 11.48 -11.26
C GLY A 167 17.30 10.56 -10.79
N GLU A 168 16.99 9.31 -10.43
CA GLU A 168 17.97 8.31 -10.00
C GLU A 168 18.56 7.57 -11.21
N ALA A 169 19.89 7.62 -11.36
CA ALA A 169 20.59 7.11 -12.54
C ALA A 169 20.52 5.58 -12.69
N ASP A 170 20.35 4.84 -11.59
CA ASP A 170 20.43 3.39 -11.54
C ASP A 170 19.08 2.69 -11.36
N THR A 171 17.96 3.42 -11.48
CA THR A 171 16.61 2.86 -11.37
C THR A 171 16.40 1.68 -12.34
N PRO A 172 16.07 0.48 -11.85
CA PRO A 172 15.69 -0.63 -12.71
C PRO A 172 14.46 -0.31 -13.54
N LYS A 173 14.50 -0.57 -14.86
CA LYS A 173 13.41 -0.24 -15.79
C LYS A 173 12.04 -0.76 -15.31
N ILE A 174 12.01 -1.94 -14.71
CA ILE A 174 10.80 -2.59 -14.18
C ILE A 174 10.08 -1.73 -13.12
N VAL A 175 10.79 -0.85 -12.41
CA VAL A 175 10.19 0.10 -11.46
C VAL A 175 9.25 1.05 -12.19
N LEU A 176 9.75 1.73 -13.23
CA LEU A 176 8.97 2.68 -14.01
C LEU A 176 7.84 1.98 -14.79
N ASP A 177 8.11 0.79 -15.33
CA ASP A 177 7.09 0.01 -16.04
C ASP A 177 5.94 -0.41 -15.10
N THR A 178 6.26 -0.85 -13.89
CA THR A 178 5.25 -1.28 -12.89
C THR A 178 4.42 -0.10 -12.40
N LEU A 179 5.04 1.07 -12.20
CA LEU A 179 4.33 2.31 -11.85
C LEU A 179 3.40 2.76 -12.98
N ALA A 180 3.87 2.71 -14.23
CA ALA A 180 3.08 3.04 -15.41
C ALA A 180 1.88 2.08 -15.57
N ALA A 181 2.08 0.78 -15.37
CA ALA A 181 0.99 -0.20 -15.43
C ALA A 181 -0.06 0.04 -14.34
N GLN A 182 0.34 0.44 -13.14
CA GLN A 182 -0.62 0.81 -12.08
C GLN A 182 -1.37 2.11 -12.39
N ARG A 183 -0.66 3.11 -12.96
CA ARG A 183 -1.27 4.34 -13.44
C ARG A 183 -2.34 4.05 -14.50
N GLU A 184 -2.06 3.18 -15.46
CA GLU A 184 -3.02 2.81 -16.51
C GLU A 184 -4.29 2.15 -15.93
N ARG A 185 -4.15 1.26 -14.94
CA ARG A 185 -5.31 0.67 -14.24
C ARG A 185 -6.18 1.72 -13.54
N LEU A 186 -5.54 2.70 -12.91
CA LEU A 186 -6.23 3.81 -12.24
C LEU A 186 -6.92 4.75 -13.24
N GLU A 187 -6.25 5.04 -14.36
CA GLU A 187 -6.80 5.85 -15.46
C GLU A 187 -7.99 5.18 -16.13
N THR A 188 -7.93 3.86 -16.29
CA THR A 188 -9.06 3.06 -16.80
C THR A 188 -10.24 3.14 -15.85
N LEU A 189 -10.00 2.96 -14.54
CA LEU A 189 -11.05 3.10 -13.52
C LEU A 189 -11.66 4.51 -13.50
N ARG A 190 -10.88 5.56 -13.74
CA ARG A 190 -11.36 6.95 -13.78
C ARG A 190 -12.31 7.23 -14.94
N LYS A 191 -12.19 6.47 -16.03
CA LYS A 191 -12.98 6.65 -17.26
C LYS A 191 -14.23 5.78 -17.31
N ALA A 192 -14.29 4.74 -16.48
CA ALA A 192 -15.43 3.83 -16.34
C ALA A 192 -16.54 4.48 -15.49
#